data_AF-A0A8H8DP65-F1
#
_entry.id   AF-A0A8H8DP65-F1
#
_cell.length_a   1.000
_cell.length_b   1.000
_cell.length_c   1.000
_cell.angle_alpha   90.00
_cell.angle_beta   90.00
_cell.angle_gamma   90.00
#
_symmetry.space_group_name_H-M   'P 1'
#
loop_
_entity.id
_entity.type
_entity.pdbx_description
1 polymer ?
#
loop_
_entity_poly.entity_id
_entity_poly.type
_entity_poly.pdbx_seq_one_letter_code
_entity_poly.pdbx_strand_id
1 'polypeptide(L)'
;MEKKTDYIFKYKKNGKKTVKVEFQEPLLIDLFQDKSSDLYIELLKNVMTKSKKIIVFVGAGISTGAGIPDFRSENGLFASLRSNFKLKTMGQDLFDISVYKNDENIQQFHTMISDLYRISALAKPTLFHQYIAALARSSRLMRLYTQNIDFLETRIPCLESQVPLPMAPPWPKTIQLHGGLQNMICSKCCWTGPFNPDIFKDSTLPNCQQCIEMENIRTIAGKRNVGIGKLRPRIVLYNEYNLDSEAIGEVTTYDLKEKPDALIVAGTSLKIASARRIVREMIEAVKASHGITIWINTADFPKTKEFENKFDIIVKGDCQKIASLVMLKNDIIDMNSNEPSYVLNFPQNKRSFTNEIFSSDENVNNMEVSSQVSRKKQTLKTQPKISKVFKSVKPTNRKPLKL
;
A
#
# COMPACT_ATOMS: atom_id res chain seq x y z
N MET A 1 3.56 -32.02 30.35
CA MET A 1 3.77 -32.83 29.12
C MET A 1 3.87 -31.86 27.94
N GLU A 2 5.08 -31.44 27.61
CA GLU A 2 5.34 -30.65 26.39
C GLU A 2 5.09 -31.57 25.18
N LYS A 3 4.10 -31.22 24.34
CA LYS A 3 3.95 -31.86 23.05
C LYS A 3 5.17 -31.49 22.21
N LYS A 4 6.06 -32.45 21.98
CA LYS A 4 7.09 -32.34 20.93
C LYS A 4 6.38 -32.26 19.59
N THR A 5 6.31 -31.07 19.01
CA THR A 5 5.88 -30.88 17.63
C THR A 5 7.05 -31.31 16.75
N ASP A 6 6.97 -32.51 16.17
CA ASP A 6 7.98 -33.00 15.23
C ASP A 6 7.83 -32.26 13.88
N TYR A 7 8.71 -31.30 13.64
CA TYR A 7 8.80 -30.61 12.34
C TYR A 7 9.43 -31.56 11.30
N ILE A 8 8.66 -32.01 10.31
CA ILE A 8 9.16 -32.91 9.27
C ILE A 8 9.87 -32.09 8.18
N PHE A 9 11.20 -31.94 8.30
CA PHE A 9 12.04 -31.40 7.24
C PHE A 9 12.31 -32.47 6.18
N LYS A 10 11.59 -32.46 5.05
CA LYS A 10 11.86 -33.38 3.94
C LYS A 10 13.05 -32.90 3.10
N TYR A 11 14.25 -33.38 3.42
CA TYR A 11 15.44 -33.24 2.56
C TYR A 11 15.46 -34.37 1.52
N LYS A 12 15.20 -34.06 0.24
CA LYS A 12 15.52 -34.98 -0.87
C LYS A 12 16.90 -34.63 -1.44
N LYS A 13 17.89 -35.47 -1.15
CA LYS A 13 19.21 -35.43 -1.80
C LYS A 13 19.09 -36.19 -3.13
N ASN A 14 18.78 -35.48 -4.22
CA ASN A 14 19.07 -35.87 -5.60
C ASN A 14 18.82 -34.71 -6.60
N GLY A 15 19.90 -34.02 -7.00
CA GLY A 15 20.03 -33.31 -8.28
C GLY A 15 19.28 -31.98 -8.49
N LYS A 16 18.09 -31.77 -7.93
CA LYS A 16 17.36 -30.48 -7.98
C LYS A 16 16.78 -30.18 -6.59
N LYS A 17 17.46 -29.31 -5.85
CA LYS A 17 17.16 -28.97 -4.46
C LYS A 17 15.96 -28.02 -4.39
N THR A 18 14.76 -28.56 -4.21
CA THR A 18 13.62 -27.81 -3.64
C THR A 18 13.25 -28.45 -2.32
N VAL A 19 13.58 -27.79 -1.22
CA VAL A 19 13.12 -28.17 0.13
C VAL A 19 11.68 -27.73 0.24
N LYS A 20 10.75 -28.67 0.42
CA LYS A 20 9.35 -28.36 0.73
C LYS A 20 9.22 -28.35 2.25
N VAL A 21 9.05 -27.17 2.84
CA VAL A 21 8.73 -27.02 4.26
C VAL A 21 7.20 -27.05 4.38
N GLU A 22 6.67 -28.10 5.01
CA GLU A 22 5.24 -28.21 5.31
C GLU A 22 5.05 -27.98 6.81
N PHE A 23 4.35 -26.91 7.16
CA PHE A 23 4.00 -26.60 8.54
C PHE A 23 2.66 -27.27 8.89
N GLN A 24 2.68 -28.22 9.83
CA GLN A 24 1.44 -28.79 10.39
C GLN A 24 0.78 -27.81 11.38
N GLU A 25 1.61 -27.06 12.10
CA GLU A 25 1.23 -25.97 13.00
C GLU A 25 2.14 -24.76 12.70
N PRO A 26 1.70 -23.53 13.00
CA PRO A 26 2.52 -22.33 12.83
C PRO A 26 3.83 -22.42 13.63
N LEU A 27 4.95 -22.09 12.99
CA LEU A 27 6.22 -21.91 13.69
C LEU A 27 6.16 -20.62 14.52
N LEU A 28 6.30 -20.77 15.83
CA LEU A 28 6.31 -19.64 16.76
C LEU A 28 7.74 -19.20 17.06
N ILE A 29 8.02 -17.91 16.87
CA ILE A 29 9.30 -17.28 17.20
C ILE A 29 9.00 -16.13 18.16
N ASP A 30 9.55 -16.17 19.36
CA ASP A 30 9.46 -15.06 20.33
C ASP A 30 10.83 -14.40 20.46
N LEU A 31 10.96 -13.17 19.97
CA LEU A 31 12.21 -12.40 20.00
C LEU A 31 12.44 -11.67 21.33
N PHE A 32 11.44 -11.65 22.22
CA PHE A 32 11.55 -11.08 23.56
C PHE A 32 12.07 -12.09 24.58
N GLN A 33 11.96 -13.38 24.26
CA GLN A 33 12.49 -14.47 25.09
C GLN A 33 13.73 -15.05 24.43
N ASP A 34 14.80 -15.25 25.20
CA ASP A 34 16.06 -15.88 24.76
C ASP A 34 15.93 -17.39 24.45
N LYS A 35 14.69 -17.91 24.38
CA LYS A 35 14.38 -19.33 24.18
C LYS A 35 14.13 -19.71 22.72
N SER A 36 14.12 -18.74 21.80
CA SER A 36 13.94 -19.05 20.38
C SER A 36 15.19 -19.74 19.83
N SER A 37 15.03 -20.95 19.30
CA SER A 37 16.13 -21.70 18.70
C SER A 37 16.75 -20.91 17.54
N ASP A 38 18.09 -20.79 17.51
CA ASP A 38 18.84 -20.19 16.40
C ASP A 38 18.41 -20.75 15.03
N LEU A 39 17.99 -22.02 15.00
CA LEU A 39 17.46 -22.68 13.82
C LEU A 39 16.19 -22.00 13.27
N TYR A 40 15.29 -21.54 14.13
CA TYR A 40 14.04 -20.90 13.70
C TYR A 40 14.28 -19.50 13.15
N ILE A 41 15.21 -18.77 13.78
CA ILE A 41 15.66 -17.47 13.28
C ILE A 41 16.33 -17.64 11.92
N GLU A 42 17.19 -18.63 11.76
CA GLU A 42 17.87 -18.92 10.50
C GLU A 42 16.87 -19.37 9.41
N LEU A 43 15.85 -20.15 9.77
CA LEU A 43 14.77 -20.49 8.85
C LEU A 43 13.99 -19.25 8.39
N LEU A 44 13.61 -18.36 9.32
CA LEU A 44 12.94 -17.10 8.99
C LEU A 44 13.79 -16.26 8.02
N LYS A 45 15.08 -16.09 8.31
CA LYS A 45 16.03 -15.39 7.42
C LYS A 45 16.07 -16.03 6.03
N ASN A 46 16.22 -17.35 5.96
CA ASN A 46 16.30 -18.06 4.68
C ASN A 46 15.04 -17.88 3.85
N VAL A 47 13.85 -18.01 4.46
CA VAL A 47 12.60 -17.79 3.75
C VAL A 47 12.51 -16.34 3.27
N MET A 48 12.70 -15.37 4.17
CA MET A 48 12.61 -13.95 3.83
C MET A 48 13.65 -13.50 2.80
N THR A 49 14.79 -14.17 2.66
CA THR A 49 15.84 -13.86 1.66
C THR A 49 15.67 -14.61 0.34
N LYS A 50 14.97 -15.76 0.31
CA LYS A 50 14.78 -16.56 -0.91
C LYS A 50 13.50 -16.25 -1.69
N SER A 51 12.47 -15.71 -1.04
CA SER A 51 11.21 -15.30 -1.71
C SER A 51 11.45 -14.22 -2.77
N LYS A 52 10.73 -14.26 -3.88
CA LYS A 52 10.95 -13.37 -5.04
C LYS A 52 9.72 -12.55 -5.45
N LYS A 53 8.53 -12.94 -4.99
CA LYS A 53 7.24 -12.38 -5.35
C LYS A 53 6.48 -12.07 -4.05
N ILE A 54 7.01 -11.09 -3.32
CA ILE A 54 6.62 -10.80 -1.94
C ILE A 54 5.53 -9.73 -1.92
N ILE A 55 4.42 -10.02 -1.26
CA ILE A 55 3.46 -9.01 -0.83
C ILE A 55 3.77 -8.66 0.62
N VAL A 56 3.89 -7.38 0.92
CA VAL A 56 4.04 -6.88 2.29
C VAL A 56 2.78 -6.13 2.67
N PHE A 57 2.21 -6.44 3.82
CA PHE A 57 1.03 -5.80 4.39
C PHE A 57 1.39 -5.20 5.74
N VAL A 58 1.28 -3.89 5.89
CA VAL A 58 1.79 -3.17 7.08
C VAL A 58 0.74 -2.29 7.75
N GLY A 59 0.98 -2.01 9.03
CA GLY A 59 0.26 -0.98 9.79
C GLY A 59 1.19 -0.21 10.72
N ALA A 60 0.60 0.56 11.63
CA ALA A 60 1.30 1.62 12.36
C ALA A 60 2.51 1.15 13.18
N GLY A 61 2.57 -0.13 13.55
CA GLY A 61 3.68 -0.74 14.28
C GLY A 61 5.02 -0.67 13.55
N ILE A 62 5.06 -0.47 12.23
CA ILE A 62 6.33 -0.27 11.50
C ILE A 62 6.89 1.15 11.66
N SER A 63 6.04 2.11 12.05
CA SER A 63 6.36 3.55 12.17
C SER A 63 6.61 3.99 13.61
N THR A 64 6.32 3.14 14.61
CA THR A 64 6.53 3.47 16.04
C THR A 64 7.99 3.79 16.36
N GLY A 65 8.94 3.09 15.73
CA GLY A 65 10.37 3.37 15.85
C GLY A 65 10.82 4.72 15.26
N ALA A 66 9.97 5.39 14.48
CA ALA A 66 10.21 6.74 13.94
C ALA A 66 9.62 7.85 14.83
N GLY A 67 9.08 7.50 16.01
CA GLY A 67 8.42 8.47 16.91
C GLY A 67 6.98 8.81 16.51
N ILE A 68 6.41 8.11 15.53
CA ILE A 68 5.00 8.27 15.14
C ILE A 68 4.17 7.33 16.01
N PRO A 69 3.25 7.84 16.86
CA PRO A 69 2.45 6.99 17.72
C PRO A 69 1.51 6.12 16.87
N ASP A 70 1.30 4.87 17.29
CA ASP A 70 0.22 4.08 16.73
C ASP A 70 -1.14 4.63 17.18
N PHE A 71 -2.23 4.15 16.60
CA PHE A 71 -3.55 4.65 16.98
C PHE A 71 -4.07 4.05 18.28
N ARG A 72 -3.70 2.81 18.59
CA ARG A 72 -4.48 1.93 19.48
C ARG A 72 -3.74 1.41 20.70
N SER A 73 -2.42 1.56 20.79
CA SER A 73 -1.68 1.14 21.99
C SER A 73 -2.04 2.01 23.19
N GLU A 74 -1.57 1.60 24.36
CA GLU A 74 -1.75 2.33 25.62
C GLU A 74 -1.21 3.77 25.56
N ASN A 75 -0.11 3.97 24.82
CA ASN A 75 0.50 5.28 24.55
C ASN A 75 0.17 5.81 23.14
N GLY A 76 -0.83 5.21 22.48
CA GLY A 76 -1.23 5.56 21.12
C GLY A 76 -2.09 6.82 21.06
N LEU A 77 -2.33 7.31 19.83
CA LEU A 77 -3.06 8.55 19.56
C LEU A 77 -4.42 8.60 20.25
N PHE A 78 -5.20 7.50 20.26
CA PHE A 78 -6.51 7.47 20.93
C PHE A 78 -6.42 7.57 22.47
N ALA A 79 -5.32 7.16 23.08
CA ALA A 79 -5.11 7.33 24.51
C ALA A 79 -4.77 8.79 24.83
N SER A 80 -3.83 9.38 24.08
CA SER A 80 -3.46 10.80 24.22
C SER A 80 -4.63 11.75 23.96
N LEU A 81 -5.51 11.43 23.01
CA LEU A 81 -6.71 12.24 22.73
C LEU A 81 -7.69 12.23 23.92
N ARG A 82 -7.90 11.07 24.54
CA ARG A 82 -8.77 10.95 25.72
C ARG A 82 -8.24 11.78 26.90
N SER A 83 -6.93 11.77 27.14
CA SER A 83 -6.32 12.56 28.22
C SER A 83 -6.35 14.05 27.93
N ASN A 84 -6.02 14.46 26.71
CA ASN A 84 -5.80 15.88 26.37
C ASN A 84 -7.10 16.64 26.13
N PHE A 85 -8.11 16.00 25.53
CA PHE A 85 -9.34 16.67 25.11
C PHE A 85 -10.54 16.36 26.01
N LYS A 86 -10.35 15.64 27.13
CA LYS A 86 -11.43 15.18 28.04
C LYS A 86 -12.65 14.61 27.28
N LEU A 87 -12.39 13.94 26.15
CA LEU A 87 -13.41 13.45 25.26
C LEU A 87 -14.28 12.44 26.02
N LYS A 88 -15.60 12.69 26.05
CA LYS A 88 -16.59 11.69 26.48
C LYS A 88 -16.68 10.53 25.47
N THR A 89 -16.21 10.76 24.25
CA THR A 89 -16.27 9.90 23.07
C THR A 89 -14.98 9.12 22.86
N MET A 90 -15.08 7.96 22.19
CA MET A 90 -13.92 7.10 21.90
C MET A 90 -13.03 7.77 20.85
N GLY A 91 -11.71 7.59 20.90
CA GLY A 91 -10.80 8.17 19.89
C GLY A 91 -11.12 7.76 18.44
N GLN A 92 -11.91 6.70 18.24
CA GLN A 92 -12.44 6.30 16.94
C GLN A 92 -13.47 7.29 16.37
N ASP A 93 -14.19 8.03 17.22
CA ASP A 93 -15.25 8.96 16.82
C ASP A 93 -14.69 10.18 16.09
N LEU A 94 -13.46 10.61 16.43
CA LEU A 94 -12.74 11.65 15.69
C LEU A 94 -12.28 11.18 14.29
N PHE A 95 -12.22 9.87 14.07
CA PHE A 95 -11.88 9.30 12.77
C PHE A 95 -13.12 8.76 12.04
N ASP A 96 -14.32 9.10 12.49
CA ASP A 96 -15.57 8.79 11.81
C ASP A 96 -16.02 9.96 10.94
N ILE A 97 -16.71 9.69 9.82
CA ILE A 97 -17.22 10.74 8.94
C ILE A 97 -18.13 11.75 9.66
N SER A 98 -18.77 11.34 10.77
CA SER A 98 -19.56 12.22 11.63
C SER A 98 -18.77 13.31 12.33
N VAL A 99 -17.43 13.28 12.29
CA VAL A 99 -16.56 14.35 12.77
C VAL A 99 -16.90 15.71 12.14
N TYR A 100 -17.38 15.73 10.89
CA TYR A 100 -17.77 16.94 10.19
C TYR A 100 -19.19 17.44 10.51
N LYS A 101 -19.84 16.92 11.56
CA LYS A 101 -21.20 17.34 11.97
C LYS A 101 -21.22 18.51 12.95
N ASN A 102 -20.16 18.74 13.71
CA ASN A 102 -20.08 19.87 14.65
C ASN A 102 -18.71 20.55 14.57
N ASP A 103 -18.69 21.83 14.92
CA ASP A 103 -17.51 22.68 14.79
C ASP A 103 -16.36 22.26 15.72
N GLU A 104 -16.69 21.80 16.93
CA GLU A 104 -15.70 21.36 17.92
C GLU A 104 -14.93 20.11 17.46
N ASN A 105 -15.61 19.08 16.95
CA ASN A 105 -14.94 17.87 16.48
C ASN A 105 -14.12 18.16 15.23
N ILE A 106 -14.59 19.04 14.33
CA ILE A 106 -13.84 19.47 13.15
C ILE A 106 -12.51 20.09 13.57
N GLN A 107 -12.55 21.03 14.51
CA GLN A 107 -11.34 21.71 14.98
C GLN A 107 -10.35 20.73 15.64
N GLN A 108 -10.84 19.84 16.50
CA GLN A 108 -10.01 18.83 17.17
C GLN A 108 -9.38 17.86 16.16
N PHE A 109 -10.15 17.38 15.20
CA PHE A 109 -9.68 16.51 14.13
C PHE A 109 -8.64 17.20 13.26
N HIS A 110 -8.88 18.42 12.81
CA HIS A 110 -7.92 19.18 12.01
C HIS A 110 -6.62 19.46 12.75
N THR A 111 -6.70 19.81 14.04
CA THR A 111 -5.51 20.02 14.90
C THR A 111 -4.69 18.74 14.95
N MET A 112 -5.33 17.62 15.28
CA MET A 112 -4.68 16.31 15.37
C MET A 112 -4.07 15.87 14.02
N ILE A 113 -4.78 16.03 12.91
CA ILE A 113 -4.27 15.69 11.57
C ILE A 113 -3.07 16.56 11.19
N SER A 114 -3.13 17.85 11.52
CA SER A 114 -2.02 18.78 11.28
C SER A 114 -0.79 18.43 12.12
N ASP A 115 -0.98 18.05 13.38
CA ASP A 115 0.11 17.63 14.26
C ASP A 115 0.72 16.30 13.81
N LEU A 116 -0.12 15.32 13.46
CA LEU A 116 0.34 14.05 12.90
C LEU A 116 1.11 14.28 11.59
N TYR A 117 0.65 15.17 10.71
CA TYR A 117 1.38 15.56 9.50
C TYR A 117 2.76 16.15 9.83
N ARG A 118 2.85 17.07 10.79
CA ARG A 118 4.12 17.70 11.21
C ARG A 118 5.10 16.68 11.78
N ILE A 119 4.63 15.80 12.68
CA ILE A 119 5.44 14.70 13.25
C ILE A 119 5.93 13.78 12.12
N SER A 120 5.04 13.39 11.22
CA SER A 120 5.37 12.49 10.10
C SER A 120 6.36 13.13 9.12
N ALA A 121 6.26 14.43 8.86
CA ALA A 121 7.16 15.16 7.98
C ALA A 121 8.60 15.17 8.53
N LEU A 122 8.76 15.31 9.85
CA LEU A 122 10.07 15.32 10.54
C LEU A 122 10.63 13.91 10.78
N ALA A 123 9.76 12.90 10.84
CA ALA A 123 10.15 11.51 11.05
C ALA A 123 10.99 10.97 9.87
N LYS A 124 11.91 10.06 10.16
CA LYS A 124 12.68 9.32 9.15
C LYS A 124 12.10 7.90 9.01
N PRO A 125 12.08 7.31 7.79
CA PRO A 125 11.72 5.91 7.61
C PRO A 125 12.53 4.97 8.52
N THR A 126 11.84 4.03 9.17
CA THR A 126 12.46 3.05 10.07
C THR A 126 13.25 1.98 9.30
N LEU A 127 14.00 1.14 10.01
CA LEU A 127 14.76 0.05 9.40
C LEU A 127 13.85 -0.93 8.63
N PHE A 128 12.62 -1.16 9.11
CA PHE A 128 11.64 -1.97 8.40
C PHE A 128 11.15 -1.33 7.10
N HIS A 129 11.03 0.01 7.04
CA HIS A 129 10.76 0.71 5.77
C HIS A 129 11.92 0.50 4.79
N GLN A 130 13.16 0.58 5.28
CA GLN A 130 14.35 0.33 4.46
C GLN A 130 14.41 -1.11 3.96
N TYR A 131 14.02 -2.09 4.78
CA TYR A 131 13.89 -3.48 4.35
C TYR A 131 12.90 -3.63 3.19
N ILE A 132 11.72 -3.01 3.29
CA ILE A 132 10.73 -3.03 2.20
C ILE A 132 11.30 -2.36 0.93
N ALA A 133 12.02 -1.25 1.09
CA ALA A 133 12.69 -0.57 -0.01
C ALA A 133 13.79 -1.44 -0.66
N ALA A 134 14.54 -2.20 0.13
CA ALA A 134 15.52 -3.16 -0.37
C ALA A 134 14.86 -4.30 -1.17
N LEU A 135 13.68 -4.78 -0.74
CA LEU A 135 12.87 -5.72 -1.53
C LEU A 135 12.44 -5.10 -2.86
N ALA A 136 12.07 -3.81 -2.89
CA ALA A 136 11.69 -3.13 -4.12
C ALA A 136 12.88 -2.98 -5.09
N ARG A 137 14.03 -2.50 -4.60
CA ARG A 137 15.25 -2.33 -5.40
C ARG A 137 15.78 -3.65 -5.96
N SER A 138 15.65 -4.73 -5.20
CA SER A 138 16.01 -6.08 -5.66
C SER A 138 14.94 -6.75 -6.54
N SER A 139 13.86 -6.03 -6.91
CA SER A 139 12.74 -6.55 -7.71
C SER A 139 12.01 -7.75 -7.08
N ARG A 140 12.08 -7.88 -5.75
CA ARG A 140 11.45 -8.96 -4.98
C ARG A 140 10.11 -8.53 -4.38
N LEU A 141 9.89 -7.23 -4.20
CA LEU A 141 8.62 -6.66 -3.77
C LEU A 141 7.63 -6.65 -4.94
N MET A 142 6.58 -7.46 -4.83
CA MET A 142 5.42 -7.40 -5.72
C MET A 142 4.58 -6.17 -5.40
N ARG A 143 4.12 -6.06 -4.14
CA ARG A 143 3.30 -4.95 -3.65
C ARG A 143 3.50 -4.69 -2.17
N LEU A 144 3.39 -3.43 -1.79
CA LEU A 144 3.23 -2.96 -0.42
C LEU A 144 1.80 -2.46 -0.22
N TYR A 145 1.04 -3.09 0.68
CA TYR A 145 -0.25 -2.60 1.15
C TYR A 145 -0.06 -1.98 2.52
N THR A 146 -0.31 -0.68 2.65
CA THR A 146 -0.15 0.03 3.92
C THR A 146 -1.49 0.52 4.46
N GLN A 147 -1.73 0.29 5.74
CA GLN A 147 -2.81 0.92 6.49
C GLN A 147 -2.44 2.32 6.99
N ASN A 148 -1.16 2.69 6.89
CA ASN A 148 -0.62 3.94 7.43
C ASN A 148 -1.01 5.12 6.56
N ILE A 149 -1.13 6.28 7.20
CA ILE A 149 -1.39 7.56 6.54
C ILE A 149 -0.19 8.52 6.67
N ASP A 150 0.86 8.10 7.39
CA ASP A 150 2.06 8.88 7.75
C ASP A 150 3.04 9.12 6.59
N PHE A 151 2.77 8.53 5.41
CA PHE A 151 3.54 8.69 4.18
C PHE A 151 5.04 8.38 4.28
N LEU A 152 5.49 7.62 5.30
CA LEU A 152 6.89 7.24 5.42
C LEU A 152 7.35 6.34 4.27
N GLU A 153 6.49 5.42 3.83
CA GLU A 153 6.77 4.52 2.71
C GLU A 153 6.86 5.30 1.40
N THR A 154 5.86 6.16 1.12
CA THR A 154 5.71 6.84 -0.18
C THR A 154 6.76 7.92 -0.42
N ARG A 155 7.46 8.39 0.63
CA ARG A 155 8.63 9.27 0.49
C ARG A 155 9.88 8.57 -0.04
N ILE A 156 9.92 7.23 -0.01
CA ILE A 156 11.03 6.48 -0.58
C ILE A 156 10.75 6.30 -2.08
N PRO A 157 11.60 6.80 -3.00
CA PRO A 157 11.28 6.83 -4.44
C PRO A 157 10.86 5.47 -5.04
N CYS A 158 11.51 4.37 -4.64
CA CYS A 158 11.15 3.04 -5.13
C CYS A 158 9.85 2.45 -4.53
N LEU A 159 9.22 3.17 -3.59
CA LEU A 159 7.97 2.82 -2.92
C LEU A 159 6.90 3.93 -3.09
N GLU A 160 7.10 4.85 -4.03
CA GLU A 160 6.13 5.92 -4.27
C GLU A 160 4.73 5.35 -4.60
N SER A 161 3.70 6.10 -4.20
CA SER A 161 2.29 5.83 -4.51
C SER A 161 1.77 6.85 -5.52
N GLN A 162 0.66 6.55 -6.17
CA GLN A 162 -0.04 7.47 -7.06
C GLN A 162 -1.40 7.80 -6.48
N VAL A 163 -1.73 9.09 -6.44
CA VAL A 163 -2.98 9.61 -5.89
C VAL A 163 -3.63 10.57 -6.89
N PRO A 164 -4.87 10.32 -7.35
CA PRO A 164 -5.71 9.14 -7.09
C PRO A 164 -5.10 7.84 -7.62
N LEU A 165 -5.51 6.70 -7.06
CA LEU A 165 -5.00 5.40 -7.50
C LEU A 165 -5.56 5.06 -8.90
N PRO A 166 -4.74 4.63 -9.86
CA PRO A 166 -5.22 4.36 -11.22
C PRO A 166 -6.11 3.10 -11.26
N MET A 167 -7.10 3.11 -12.16
CA MET A 167 -8.00 1.96 -12.40
C MET A 167 -7.32 0.79 -13.14
N ALA A 168 -6.19 1.05 -13.79
CA ALA A 168 -5.54 0.12 -14.69
C ALA A 168 -4.03 0.10 -14.44
N PRO A 169 -3.34 -1.00 -14.82
CA PRO A 169 -1.88 -1.09 -14.67
C PRO A 169 -1.13 -0.10 -15.58
N PRO A 170 0.12 0.25 -15.25
CA PRO A 170 0.87 -0.20 -14.07
C PRO A 170 0.44 0.53 -12.79
N TRP A 171 0.12 -0.23 -11.73
CA TRP A 171 -0.14 0.33 -10.41
C TRP A 171 1.17 0.60 -9.64
N PRO A 172 1.20 1.63 -8.78
CA PRO A 172 2.36 1.95 -7.93
C PRO A 172 2.71 0.80 -6.98
N LYS A 173 3.96 0.76 -6.49
CA LYS A 173 4.41 -0.29 -5.56
C LYS A 173 3.67 -0.25 -4.24
N THR A 174 3.36 0.94 -3.74
CA THR A 174 2.63 1.15 -2.49
C THR A 174 1.17 1.46 -2.76
N ILE A 175 0.28 0.73 -2.09
CA ILE A 175 -1.17 0.93 -2.10
C ILE A 175 -1.57 1.39 -0.70
N GLN A 176 -2.01 2.65 -0.61
CA GLN A 176 -2.50 3.25 0.63
C GLN A 176 -3.97 2.90 0.84
N LEU A 177 -4.25 1.99 1.78
CA LEU A 177 -5.60 1.48 2.02
C LEU A 177 -6.54 2.49 2.67
N HIS A 178 -5.98 3.48 3.38
CA HIS A 178 -6.74 4.48 4.14
C HIS A 178 -6.43 5.92 3.69
N GLY A 179 -5.95 6.10 2.45
CA GLY A 179 -5.46 7.40 1.97
C GLY A 179 -4.15 7.79 2.64
N GLY A 180 -3.85 9.09 2.69
CA GLY A 180 -2.59 9.58 3.23
C GLY A 180 -2.63 11.07 3.56
N LEU A 181 -1.73 11.48 4.47
CA LEU A 181 -1.65 12.87 4.93
C LEU A 181 -0.96 13.82 3.92
N GLN A 182 -0.45 13.31 2.80
CA GLN A 182 0.23 14.13 1.79
C GLN A 182 -0.74 14.99 0.97
N ASN A 183 -2.02 14.65 0.96
CA ASN A 183 -3.00 15.28 0.07
C ASN A 183 -4.25 15.76 0.81
N MET A 184 -4.87 16.79 0.26
CA MET A 184 -6.23 17.21 0.56
C MET A 184 -7.12 17.05 -0.67
N ILE A 185 -8.42 16.93 -0.45
CA ILE A 185 -9.41 16.71 -1.49
C ILE A 185 -10.63 17.61 -1.31
N CYS A 186 -11.22 18.05 -2.42
CA CYS A 186 -12.53 18.70 -2.43
C CYS A 186 -13.65 17.67 -2.43
N SER A 187 -14.56 17.75 -1.46
CA SER A 187 -15.73 16.85 -1.36
C SER A 187 -16.79 17.07 -2.45
N LYS A 188 -16.63 18.09 -3.30
CA LYS A 188 -17.58 18.42 -4.38
C LYS A 188 -17.02 18.12 -5.76
N CYS A 189 -15.87 18.71 -6.11
CA CYS A 189 -15.28 18.57 -7.44
C CYS A 189 -14.17 17.51 -7.53
N CYS A 190 -13.86 16.83 -6.41
CA CYS A 190 -12.80 15.83 -6.31
C CYS A 190 -11.39 16.32 -6.67
N TRP A 191 -11.18 17.63 -6.79
CA TRP A 191 -9.84 18.20 -6.93
C TRP A 191 -8.96 17.72 -5.78
N THR A 192 -7.76 17.27 -6.11
CA THR A 192 -6.76 16.77 -5.16
C THR A 192 -5.49 17.60 -5.28
N GLY A 193 -4.90 17.96 -4.16
CA GLY A 193 -3.63 18.69 -4.11
C GLY A 193 -2.84 18.39 -2.84
N PRO A 194 -1.65 18.97 -2.66
CA PRO A 194 -0.84 18.78 -1.45
C PRO A 194 -1.60 19.21 -0.19
N PHE A 195 -1.47 18.46 0.90
CA PHE A 195 -2.05 18.84 2.18
C PHE A 195 -1.31 20.07 2.73
N ASN A 196 -2.06 21.10 3.11
CA ASN A 196 -1.53 22.29 3.75
C ASN A 196 -2.15 22.41 5.15
N PRO A 197 -1.41 22.17 6.25
CA PRO A 197 -1.95 22.29 7.60
C PRO A 197 -2.35 23.72 7.96
N ASP A 198 -1.79 24.75 7.31
CA ASP A 198 -2.02 26.14 7.70
C ASP A 198 -3.41 26.67 7.38
N ILE A 199 -4.14 26.01 6.49
CA ILE A 199 -5.52 26.38 6.15
C ILE A 199 -6.56 25.66 7.04
N PHE A 200 -6.14 24.69 7.86
CA PHE A 200 -7.02 23.91 8.74
C PHE A 200 -6.86 24.31 10.21
N LYS A 201 -6.97 25.61 10.51
CA LYS A 201 -6.76 26.17 11.87
C LYS A 201 -8.06 26.30 12.68
N ASP A 202 -9.18 26.45 12.00
CA ASP A 202 -10.47 26.75 12.61
C ASP A 202 -11.43 25.57 12.48
N SER A 203 -12.61 25.71 13.09
CA SER A 203 -13.72 24.76 12.97
C SER A 203 -14.37 24.73 11.58
N THR A 204 -14.01 25.65 10.68
CA THR A 204 -14.60 25.73 9.35
C THR A 204 -13.76 25.03 8.29
N LEU A 205 -14.42 24.30 7.39
CA LEU A 205 -13.72 23.69 6.26
C LEU A 205 -13.32 24.76 5.22
N PRO A 206 -12.07 24.75 4.73
CA PRO A 206 -11.62 25.69 3.71
C PRO A 206 -12.40 25.53 2.41
N ASN A 207 -12.64 26.64 1.72
CA ASN A 207 -13.28 26.60 0.40
C ASN A 207 -12.30 26.06 -0.66
N CYS A 208 -12.83 25.29 -1.59
CA CYS A 208 -12.05 24.81 -2.73
C CYS A 208 -11.94 25.91 -3.80
N GLN A 209 -10.69 26.30 -4.10
CA GLN A 209 -10.41 27.35 -5.08
C GLN A 209 -10.91 27.01 -6.49
N GLN A 210 -10.79 25.74 -6.90
CA GLN A 210 -11.33 25.28 -8.18
C GLN A 210 -12.85 25.42 -8.26
N CYS A 211 -13.57 25.17 -7.15
CA CYS A 211 -15.01 25.42 -7.11
C CYS A 211 -15.36 26.92 -7.15
N ILE A 212 -14.56 27.78 -6.52
CA ILE A 212 -14.75 29.24 -6.60
C ILE A 212 -14.59 29.72 -8.04
N GLU A 213 -13.52 29.30 -8.71
CA GLU A 213 -13.25 29.64 -10.12
C GLU A 213 -14.37 29.17 -11.03
N MET A 214 -14.83 27.91 -10.87
CA MET A 214 -15.97 27.39 -11.62
C MET A 214 -17.26 28.18 -11.35
N GLU A 215 -17.52 28.59 -10.12
CA GLU A 215 -18.70 29.37 -9.75
C GLU A 215 -18.66 30.79 -10.35
N ASN A 216 -17.49 31.42 -10.37
CA ASN A 216 -17.28 32.71 -11.03
C ASN A 216 -17.59 32.63 -12.54
N ILE A 217 -17.05 31.61 -13.22
CA ILE A 217 -17.32 31.38 -14.66
C ILE A 217 -18.81 31.15 -14.92
N ARG A 218 -19.48 30.38 -14.07
CA ARG A 218 -20.93 30.11 -14.18
C ARG A 218 -21.75 31.39 -14.00
N THR A 219 -21.39 32.21 -13.02
CA THR A 219 -22.05 33.49 -12.74
C THR A 219 -21.95 34.43 -13.94
N ILE A 220 -20.75 34.58 -14.50
CA ILE A 220 -20.51 35.38 -15.73
C ILE A 220 -21.33 34.85 -16.90
N ALA A 221 -21.47 33.53 -17.03
CA ALA A 221 -22.27 32.88 -18.07
C ALA A 221 -23.80 32.86 -17.79
N GLY A 222 -24.28 33.59 -16.76
CA GLY A 222 -25.70 33.65 -16.40
C GLY A 222 -26.30 32.32 -15.92
N LYS A 223 -25.47 31.36 -15.48
CA LYS A 223 -25.91 30.05 -14.99
C LYS A 223 -26.21 30.08 -13.51
N ARG A 224 -27.14 29.21 -13.07
CA ARG A 224 -27.46 29.03 -11.64
C ARG A 224 -26.23 28.67 -10.80
N ASN A 225 -26.22 29.19 -9.57
CA ASN A 225 -25.23 28.85 -8.57
C ASN A 225 -25.34 27.39 -8.12
N VAL A 226 -24.21 26.70 -8.02
CA VAL A 226 -24.15 25.29 -7.60
C VAL A 226 -23.46 25.13 -6.25
N GLY A 227 -22.90 26.19 -5.68
CA GLY A 227 -22.22 26.25 -4.40
C GLY A 227 -20.72 26.00 -4.49
N ILE A 228 -19.99 26.35 -3.43
CA ILE A 228 -18.54 26.14 -3.35
C ILE A 228 -18.26 24.87 -2.54
N GLY A 229 -17.43 23.98 -3.09
CA GLY A 229 -17.01 22.77 -2.40
C GLY A 229 -16.05 23.07 -1.25
N LYS A 230 -16.00 22.16 -0.28
CA LYS A 230 -15.10 22.25 0.88
C LYS A 230 -13.91 21.31 0.74
N LEU A 231 -12.74 21.74 1.20
CA LEU A 231 -11.51 20.94 1.27
C LEU A 231 -11.44 20.19 2.59
N ARG A 232 -10.88 18.98 2.55
CA ARG A 232 -10.57 18.16 3.72
C ARG A 232 -9.32 17.31 3.49
N PRO A 233 -8.66 16.80 4.54
CA PRO A 233 -7.58 15.83 4.39
C PRO A 233 -8.03 14.60 3.58
N ARG A 234 -7.18 14.08 2.69
CA ARG A 234 -7.49 12.89 1.87
C ARG A 234 -7.15 11.60 2.61
N ILE A 235 -7.76 11.43 3.78
CA ILE A 235 -7.76 10.19 4.54
C ILE A 235 -9.14 9.55 4.50
N VAL A 236 -9.20 8.24 4.66
CA VAL A 236 -10.44 7.47 4.73
C VAL A 236 -10.88 7.39 6.18
N LEU A 237 -12.05 7.95 6.48
CA LEU A 237 -12.68 7.88 7.79
C LEU A 237 -13.54 6.61 7.95
N TYR A 238 -13.91 6.26 9.18
CA TYR A 238 -14.93 5.26 9.43
C TYR A 238 -16.27 5.71 8.86
N ASN A 239 -17.04 4.74 8.36
CA ASN A 239 -18.33 4.95 7.71
C ASN A 239 -18.29 5.89 6.49
N GLU A 240 -17.10 6.14 5.96
CA GLU A 240 -16.89 6.86 4.72
C GLU A 240 -16.65 5.90 3.54
N TYR A 241 -17.16 6.27 2.36
CA TYR A 241 -16.80 5.59 1.12
C TYR A 241 -15.36 5.93 0.72
N ASN A 242 -14.50 4.91 0.61
CA ASN A 242 -13.15 5.09 0.10
C ASN A 242 -13.18 5.31 -1.42
N LEU A 243 -12.70 6.48 -1.85
CA LEU A 243 -12.64 6.90 -3.25
C LEU A 243 -11.76 6.00 -4.12
N ASP A 244 -10.74 5.36 -3.53
CA ASP A 244 -9.85 4.43 -4.22
C ASP A 244 -10.32 2.97 -4.08
N SER A 245 -11.51 2.70 -3.50
CA SER A 245 -11.94 1.32 -3.19
C SER A 245 -12.04 0.41 -4.43
N GLU A 246 -12.51 0.93 -5.55
CA GLU A 246 -12.56 0.20 -6.82
C GLU A 246 -11.15 -0.09 -7.36
N ALA A 247 -10.26 0.92 -7.34
CA ALA A 247 -8.86 0.78 -7.73
C ALA A 247 -8.13 -0.26 -6.88
N ILE A 248 -8.35 -0.22 -5.56
CA ILE A 248 -7.80 -1.16 -4.58
C ILE A 248 -8.31 -2.58 -4.88
N GLY A 249 -9.59 -2.73 -5.24
CA GLY A 249 -10.18 -4.00 -5.65
C GLY A 249 -9.51 -4.59 -6.90
N GLU A 250 -9.30 -3.77 -7.93
CA GLU A 250 -8.65 -4.18 -9.18
C GLU A 250 -7.19 -4.59 -8.96
N VAL A 251 -6.39 -3.77 -8.27
CA VAL A 251 -4.98 -4.09 -8.00
C VAL A 251 -4.85 -5.32 -7.08
N THR A 252 -5.72 -5.47 -6.09
CA THR A 252 -5.72 -6.66 -5.21
C THR A 252 -6.04 -7.90 -6.04
N THR A 253 -7.08 -7.85 -6.88
CA THR A 253 -7.45 -8.98 -7.74
C THR A 253 -6.34 -9.35 -8.72
N TYR A 254 -5.63 -8.36 -9.25
CA TYR A 254 -4.47 -8.57 -10.10
C TYR A 254 -3.33 -9.26 -9.32
N ASP A 255 -2.94 -8.72 -8.17
CA ASP A 255 -1.83 -9.25 -7.37
C ASP A 255 -2.08 -10.69 -6.90
N LEU A 256 -3.33 -11.04 -6.55
CA LEU A 256 -3.70 -12.41 -6.20
C LEU A 256 -3.49 -13.40 -7.35
N LYS A 257 -3.70 -12.97 -8.61
CA LYS A 257 -3.50 -13.80 -9.81
C LYS A 257 -2.04 -13.96 -10.20
N GLU A 258 -1.17 -13.04 -9.77
CA GLU A 258 0.27 -13.04 -10.08
C GLU A 258 1.09 -14.08 -9.30
N LYS A 259 0.41 -14.92 -8.51
CA LYS A 259 0.97 -16.05 -7.75
C LYS A 259 2.12 -15.60 -6.84
N PRO A 260 1.82 -14.77 -5.82
CA PRO A 260 2.82 -14.36 -4.83
C PRO A 260 3.40 -15.58 -4.10
N ASP A 261 4.70 -15.55 -3.83
CA ASP A 261 5.42 -16.64 -3.17
C ASP A 261 5.71 -16.37 -1.68
N ALA A 262 5.39 -15.16 -1.21
CA ALA A 262 5.37 -14.84 0.21
C ALA A 262 4.40 -13.70 0.54
N LEU A 263 3.81 -13.78 1.73
CA LEU A 263 3.11 -12.68 2.39
C LEU A 263 3.80 -12.37 3.72
N ILE A 264 4.17 -11.11 3.92
CA ILE A 264 4.67 -10.61 5.20
C ILE A 264 3.65 -9.63 5.75
N VAL A 265 3.03 -9.96 6.87
CA VAL A 265 2.12 -9.06 7.60
C VAL A 265 2.84 -8.54 8.84
N ALA A 266 3.05 -7.22 8.93
CA ALA A 266 3.88 -6.64 9.98
C ALA A 266 3.25 -5.40 10.65
N GLY A 267 3.41 -5.27 11.96
CA GLY A 267 3.09 -4.04 12.69
C GLY A 267 1.60 -3.65 12.65
N THR A 268 0.69 -4.62 12.51
CA THR A 268 -0.75 -4.37 12.50
C THR A 268 -1.47 -5.33 13.43
N SER A 269 -2.55 -4.85 14.06
CA SER A 269 -3.46 -5.68 14.87
C SER A 269 -4.60 -6.28 14.04
N LEU A 270 -4.68 -5.96 12.73
CA LEU A 270 -5.77 -6.34 11.83
C LEU A 270 -7.18 -6.16 12.43
N LYS A 271 -7.41 -5.08 13.18
CA LYS A 271 -8.74 -4.79 13.74
C LYS A 271 -9.74 -4.30 12.68
N ILE A 272 -9.26 -3.79 11.54
CA ILE A 272 -10.10 -3.28 10.43
C ILE A 272 -10.60 -4.44 9.57
N ALA A 273 -11.91 -4.51 9.32
CA ALA A 273 -12.54 -5.62 8.59
C ALA A 273 -12.07 -5.74 7.13
N SER A 274 -11.94 -4.62 6.41
CA SER A 274 -11.43 -4.62 5.03
C SER A 274 -10.00 -5.17 4.95
N ALA A 275 -9.14 -4.76 5.89
CA ALA A 275 -7.78 -5.28 6.00
C ALA A 275 -7.74 -6.79 6.29
N ARG A 276 -8.57 -7.29 7.22
CA ARG A 276 -8.67 -8.73 7.50
C ARG A 276 -9.05 -9.52 6.26
N ARG A 277 -10.04 -9.03 5.52
CA ARG A 277 -10.49 -9.64 4.28
C ARG A 277 -9.35 -9.73 3.25
N ILE A 278 -8.66 -8.62 2.99
CA ILE A 278 -7.55 -8.58 2.02
C ILE A 278 -6.44 -9.56 2.42
N VAL A 279 -6.02 -9.55 3.69
CA VAL A 279 -4.98 -10.46 4.19
C VAL A 279 -5.41 -11.92 4.05
N ARG A 280 -6.67 -12.25 4.35
CA ARG A 280 -7.20 -13.61 4.20
C ARG A 280 -7.11 -14.08 2.73
N GLU A 281 -7.52 -13.25 1.78
CA GLU A 281 -7.46 -13.56 0.35
C GLU A 281 -5.99 -13.71 -0.12
N MET A 282 -5.07 -12.88 0.37
CA MET A 282 -3.64 -12.99 0.09
C MET A 282 -3.03 -14.29 0.64
N ILE A 283 -3.40 -14.70 1.86
CA ILE A 283 -2.96 -15.98 2.42
C ILE A 283 -3.39 -17.12 1.49
N GLU A 284 -4.65 -17.13 1.06
CA GLU A 284 -5.19 -18.17 0.18
C GLU A 284 -4.41 -18.24 -1.16
N ALA A 285 -4.10 -17.08 -1.77
CA ALA A 285 -3.33 -17.00 -3.02
C ALA A 285 -1.86 -17.44 -2.85
N VAL A 286 -1.19 -17.03 -1.76
CA VAL A 286 0.18 -17.44 -1.46
C VAL A 286 0.26 -18.94 -1.22
N LYS A 287 -0.68 -19.50 -0.45
CA LYS A 287 -0.75 -20.95 -0.18
C LYS A 287 -1.02 -21.76 -1.45
N ALA A 288 -1.92 -21.29 -2.31
CA ALA A 288 -2.16 -21.92 -3.62
C ALA A 288 -0.90 -21.92 -4.51
N SER A 289 -0.01 -20.95 -4.31
CA SER A 289 1.27 -20.82 -5.01
C SER A 289 2.41 -21.57 -4.31
N HIS A 290 2.13 -22.34 -3.25
CA HIS A 290 3.13 -23.00 -2.39
C HIS A 290 4.13 -22.02 -1.75
N GLY A 291 3.72 -20.77 -1.58
CA GLY A 291 4.47 -19.75 -0.88
C GLY A 291 4.28 -19.81 0.63
N ILE A 292 4.89 -18.85 1.31
CA ILE A 292 4.95 -18.79 2.78
C ILE A 292 4.25 -17.55 3.34
N THR A 293 3.55 -17.70 4.47
CA THR A 293 2.87 -16.60 5.14
C THR A 293 3.50 -16.31 6.51
N ILE A 294 3.93 -15.06 6.71
CA ILE A 294 4.67 -14.61 7.90
C ILE A 294 3.87 -13.51 8.59
N TRP A 295 3.69 -13.64 9.90
CA TRP A 295 3.15 -12.62 10.78
C TRP A 295 4.25 -12.08 11.69
N ILE A 296 4.36 -10.76 11.83
CA ILE A 296 5.36 -10.10 12.69
C ILE A 296 4.66 -9.00 13.49
N ASN A 297 4.60 -9.14 14.82
CA ASN A 297 4.05 -8.08 15.65
C ASN A 297 4.62 -8.13 17.08
N THR A 298 4.63 -6.99 17.77
CA THR A 298 5.04 -6.93 19.18
C THR A 298 3.97 -7.51 20.11
N ALA A 299 2.69 -7.29 19.77
CA ALA A 299 1.56 -7.88 20.46
C ALA A 299 1.36 -9.35 20.09
N ASP A 300 0.67 -10.09 20.96
CA ASP A 300 0.30 -11.48 20.71
C ASP A 300 -0.53 -11.63 19.43
N PHE A 301 -0.33 -12.77 18.76
CA PHE A 301 -1.12 -13.13 17.60
C PHE A 301 -2.61 -13.17 17.99
N PRO A 302 -3.51 -12.54 17.21
CA PRO A 302 -4.91 -12.47 17.57
C PRO A 302 -5.53 -13.87 17.65
N LYS A 303 -6.08 -14.23 18.82
CA LYS A 303 -6.82 -15.47 19.07
C LYS A 303 -8.19 -15.45 18.38
N THR A 304 -8.19 -15.38 17.06
CA THR A 304 -9.39 -15.39 16.24
C THR A 304 -9.40 -16.64 15.38
N LYS A 305 -10.56 -17.32 15.29
CA LYS A 305 -10.74 -18.49 14.41
C LYS A 305 -10.47 -18.18 12.94
N GLU A 306 -10.57 -16.91 12.55
CA GLU A 306 -10.36 -16.46 11.16
C GLU A 306 -8.95 -16.73 10.64
N PHE A 307 -7.93 -16.58 11.49
CA PHE A 307 -6.51 -16.74 11.13
C PHE A 307 -5.84 -17.94 11.81
N GLU A 308 -6.62 -18.78 12.49
CA GLU A 308 -6.13 -20.01 13.10
C GLU A 308 -5.47 -20.91 12.05
N ASN A 309 -4.20 -21.27 12.29
CA ASN A 309 -3.36 -22.09 11.41
C ASN A 309 -3.22 -21.57 9.97
N LYS A 310 -3.43 -20.27 9.73
CA LYS A 310 -3.30 -19.64 8.41
C LYS A 310 -1.90 -19.09 8.12
N PHE A 311 -1.16 -18.72 9.16
CA PHE A 311 0.23 -18.28 9.06
C PHE A 311 1.20 -19.45 9.24
N ASP A 312 2.22 -19.53 8.39
CA ASP A 312 3.30 -20.52 8.53
C ASP A 312 4.27 -20.16 9.65
N ILE A 313 4.60 -18.87 9.76
CA ILE A 313 5.53 -18.36 10.77
C ILE A 313 4.87 -17.18 11.49
N ILE A 314 4.85 -17.24 12.81
CA ILE A 314 4.34 -16.19 13.69
C ILE A 314 5.50 -15.71 14.56
N VAL A 315 5.91 -14.47 14.33
CA VAL A 315 6.98 -13.80 15.07
C VAL A 315 6.36 -12.81 16.04
N LYS A 316 6.56 -13.06 17.33
CA LYS A 316 6.31 -12.09 18.41
C LYS A 316 7.60 -11.32 18.67
N GLY A 317 7.63 -10.03 18.33
CA GLY A 317 8.84 -9.24 18.40
C GLY A 317 8.75 -7.91 17.67
N ASP A 318 9.76 -7.07 17.88
CA ASP A 318 9.91 -5.84 17.10
C ASP A 318 10.31 -6.16 15.66
N CYS A 319 9.52 -5.66 14.70
CA CYS A 319 9.80 -5.77 13.28
C CYS A 319 11.14 -5.14 12.88
N GLN A 320 11.62 -4.12 13.61
CA GLN A 320 12.93 -3.52 13.35
C GLN A 320 14.07 -4.54 13.57
N LYS A 321 13.95 -5.40 14.59
CA LYS A 321 14.92 -6.47 14.86
C LYS A 321 14.91 -7.54 13.77
N ILE A 322 13.75 -7.82 13.16
CA ILE A 322 13.70 -8.72 12.00
C ILE A 322 14.39 -8.09 10.79
N ALA A 323 14.14 -6.80 10.51
CA ALA A 323 14.81 -6.09 9.43
C ALA A 323 16.34 -6.15 9.58
N SER A 324 16.87 -5.91 10.78
CA SER A 324 18.33 -5.99 11.03
C SER A 324 18.90 -7.40 10.86
N LEU A 325 18.10 -8.45 11.07
CA LEU A 325 18.52 -9.84 10.90
C LEU A 325 18.56 -10.29 9.43
N VAL A 326 17.74 -9.70 8.57
CA VAL A 326 17.58 -10.14 7.16
C VAL A 326 18.24 -9.22 6.15
N MET A 327 18.46 -7.94 6.48
CA MET A 327 19.12 -6.99 5.60
C MET A 327 20.62 -7.28 5.50
N LEU A 328 21.16 -7.24 4.28
CA LEU A 328 22.60 -7.29 4.05
C LEU A 328 23.20 -5.91 4.30
N LYS A 329 24.51 -5.84 4.57
CA LYS A 329 25.21 -4.54 4.80
C LYS A 329 25.02 -3.54 3.64
N ASN A 330 24.85 -4.02 2.41
CA ASN A 330 24.64 -3.18 1.23
C ASN A 330 23.19 -2.69 1.06
N ASP A 331 22.24 -3.23 1.83
CA ASP A 331 20.83 -2.84 1.78
C ASP A 331 20.53 -1.62 2.67
N ILE A 332 21.44 -1.30 3.61
CA ILE A 332 21.34 -0.14 4.51
C ILE A 332 21.88 1.07 3.76
N ILE A 333 20.96 1.92 3.28
CA ILE A 333 21.35 3.18 2.64
C ILE A 333 21.58 4.22 3.72
N ASP A 334 22.75 4.85 3.70
CA ASP A 334 23.05 6.03 4.50
C ASP A 334 22.24 7.22 3.98
N MET A 335 21.19 7.58 4.71
CA MET A 335 20.27 8.68 4.39
C MET A 335 20.93 10.07 4.44
N ASN A 336 22.23 10.17 4.76
CA ASN A 336 23.02 11.40 4.67
C ASN A 336 23.70 11.60 3.31
N SER A 337 23.62 10.62 2.41
CA SER A 337 24.12 10.79 1.03
C SER A 337 23.00 11.34 0.15
N ASN A 338 23.09 12.63 -0.21
CA ASN A 338 22.38 13.14 -1.37
C ASN A 338 22.79 12.27 -2.58
N GLU A 339 21.85 11.52 -3.15
CA GLU A 339 22.08 10.63 -4.31
C GLU A 339 22.79 11.37 -5.47
N PRO A 340 23.67 10.71 -6.26
CA PRO A 340 23.18 9.68 -7.20
C PRO A 340 24.13 8.50 -7.55
N SER A 341 23.52 7.51 -8.21
CA SER A 341 24.03 6.58 -9.24
C SER A 341 24.08 5.08 -8.89
N TYR A 342 23.22 4.35 -9.62
CA TYR A 342 23.21 2.91 -9.74
C TYR A 342 24.55 2.39 -10.29
N VAL A 343 25.23 1.53 -9.54
CA VAL A 343 26.17 0.56 -10.11
C VAL A 343 25.62 -0.83 -9.85
N LEU A 344 24.90 -1.37 -10.83
CA LEU A 344 24.54 -2.79 -10.84
C LEU A 344 25.78 -3.60 -11.22
N ASN A 345 26.48 -4.14 -10.23
CA ASN A 345 27.50 -5.16 -10.47
C ASN A 345 26.81 -6.51 -10.71
N PHE A 346 26.63 -6.86 -11.99
CA PHE A 346 26.28 -8.21 -12.39
C PHE A 346 27.54 -9.08 -12.55
N PRO A 347 27.53 -10.35 -12.14
CA PRO A 347 28.57 -11.30 -12.54
C PRO A 347 28.53 -11.52 -14.06
N GLN A 348 29.62 -11.16 -14.74
CA GLN A 348 29.77 -11.33 -16.19
C GLN A 348 29.73 -12.81 -16.57
N ASN A 349 28.66 -13.23 -17.23
CA ASN A 349 28.63 -14.49 -17.96
C ASN A 349 28.93 -14.19 -19.43
N LYS A 350 30.15 -14.52 -19.87
CA LYS A 350 30.61 -14.35 -21.25
C LYS A 350 29.72 -15.16 -22.20
N ARG A 351 28.88 -14.48 -22.98
CA ARG A 351 28.52 -14.93 -24.34
C ARG A 351 28.63 -13.75 -25.28
N SER A 352 29.69 -13.81 -26.08
CA SER A 352 30.03 -12.97 -27.21
C SER A 352 28.90 -12.97 -28.23
N PHE A 353 28.38 -11.79 -28.55
CA PHE A 353 27.92 -11.47 -29.90
C PHE A 353 28.62 -10.17 -30.32
N THR A 354 29.24 -10.25 -31.48
CA THR A 354 30.21 -9.34 -32.08
C THR A 354 29.55 -8.11 -32.71
N ASN A 355 30.26 -6.97 -32.58
CA ASN A 355 30.47 -5.80 -33.47
C ASN A 355 29.30 -5.31 -34.37
N GLU A 356 29.04 -4.02 -34.59
CA GLU A 356 29.91 -2.87 -34.96
C GLU A 356 29.15 -1.57 -34.61
N ILE A 357 29.73 -0.61 -33.85
CA ILE A 357 30.49 0.59 -34.29
C ILE A 357 29.70 1.50 -35.25
N PHE A 358 29.27 2.68 -34.76
CA PHE A 358 29.77 4.00 -35.21
C PHE A 358 29.25 5.11 -34.28
N SER A 359 30.20 5.78 -33.63
CA SER A 359 30.09 7.11 -33.03
C SER A 359 30.48 8.16 -34.05
N SER A 360 29.86 9.34 -34.02
CA SER A 360 30.54 10.67 -33.99
C SER A 360 29.63 11.79 -34.53
N ASP A 361 29.47 12.81 -33.68
CA ASP A 361 29.68 14.23 -33.98
C ASP A 361 28.65 15.10 -34.73
N GLU A 362 28.26 16.14 -33.99
CA GLU A 362 28.32 17.58 -34.30
C GLU A 362 27.24 18.34 -35.11
N ASN A 363 26.85 19.46 -34.48
CA ASN A 363 26.57 20.81 -35.00
C ASN A 363 25.44 20.99 -36.03
N VAL A 364 24.32 21.60 -35.67
CA VAL A 364 24.07 23.06 -35.50
C VAL A 364 24.04 23.84 -36.84
N ASN A 365 22.85 24.39 -37.09
CA ASN A 365 22.47 25.55 -37.90
C ASN A 365 22.03 25.41 -39.37
N ASN A 366 20.88 26.08 -39.59
CA ASN A 366 20.32 26.68 -40.81
C ASN A 366 19.66 25.75 -41.84
N MET A 367 18.34 25.84 -42.01
CA MET A 367 17.77 26.78 -42.98
C MET A 367 16.23 26.80 -42.97
N GLU A 368 15.76 27.93 -43.47
CA GLU A 368 14.42 28.53 -43.51
C GLU A 368 13.23 27.70 -44.01
N VAL A 369 12.09 28.15 -43.48
CA VAL A 369 10.71 28.11 -43.94
C VAL A 369 10.53 27.96 -45.46
N SER A 370 9.77 26.93 -45.87
CA SER A 370 8.92 27.05 -47.06
C SER A 370 7.52 26.51 -46.79
N SER A 371 6.55 27.35 -47.13
CA SER A 371 5.12 27.19 -46.99
C SER A 371 4.54 26.22 -48.01
N GLN A 372 3.85 25.16 -47.58
CA GLN A 372 2.79 24.53 -48.39
C GLN A 372 1.63 24.04 -47.51
N VAL A 373 0.54 24.81 -47.54
CA VAL A 373 -0.79 24.40 -47.11
C VAL A 373 -1.31 23.37 -48.11
N SER A 374 -1.68 22.18 -47.65
CA SER A 374 -2.60 21.33 -48.40
C SER A 374 -3.65 20.70 -47.48
N ARG A 375 -4.90 21.09 -47.72
CA ARG A 375 -6.12 20.54 -47.11
C ARG A 375 -6.29 19.10 -47.59
N LYS A 376 -6.44 18.13 -46.68
CA LYS A 376 -7.11 16.85 -46.99
C LYS A 376 -8.09 16.45 -45.90
N LYS A 377 -9.36 16.41 -46.32
CA LYS A 377 -10.52 15.82 -45.65
C LYS A 377 -10.24 14.35 -45.34
N GLN A 378 -10.51 13.90 -44.11
CA GLN A 378 -10.67 12.48 -43.80
C GLN A 378 -12.15 12.16 -43.56
N THR A 379 -12.73 11.48 -44.54
CA THR A 379 -14.02 10.80 -44.49
C THR A 379 -13.88 9.43 -43.83
N LEU A 380 -14.81 9.12 -42.91
CA LEU A 380 -15.02 7.81 -42.31
C LEU A 380 -15.35 6.73 -43.36
N LYS A 381 -14.77 5.53 -43.20
CA LYS A 381 -15.19 4.26 -43.82
C LYS A 381 -15.18 3.19 -42.72
N THR A 382 -16.35 2.87 -42.16
CA THR A 382 -17.22 1.70 -42.47
C THR A 382 -16.64 0.33 -42.10
N GLN A 383 -17.32 -0.32 -41.15
CA GLN A 383 -17.21 -1.72 -40.74
C GLN A 383 -17.49 -2.72 -41.87
N PRO A 384 -17.01 -3.98 -41.76
CA PRO A 384 -17.67 -5.13 -42.34
C PRO A 384 -18.59 -5.85 -41.33
N LYS A 385 -19.66 -6.44 -41.87
CA LYS A 385 -20.78 -7.09 -41.16
C LYS A 385 -20.98 -8.50 -41.72
N ILE A 386 -21.52 -9.40 -40.86
CA ILE A 386 -22.30 -10.64 -41.16
C ILE A 386 -21.42 -11.92 -41.35
N SER A 387 -21.72 -13.13 -40.83
CA SER A 387 -23.00 -13.85 -40.59
C SER A 387 -22.98 -14.93 -39.49
N LYS A 388 -24.09 -14.94 -38.72
CA LYS A 388 -24.98 -16.07 -38.29
C LYS A 388 -24.41 -17.51 -38.15
N VAL A 389 -24.57 -18.09 -36.96
CA VAL A 389 -25.17 -19.43 -36.75
C VAL A 389 -26.04 -19.39 -35.47
N PHE A 390 -27.32 -19.73 -35.61
CA PHE A 390 -28.27 -19.98 -34.52
C PHE A 390 -28.28 -21.48 -34.17
N LYS A 391 -28.36 -21.82 -32.88
CA LYS A 391 -29.12 -22.99 -32.39
C LYS A 391 -29.79 -22.64 -31.05
N SER A 392 -31.04 -23.08 -30.94
CA SER A 392 -32.03 -22.73 -29.93
C SER A 392 -31.87 -23.52 -28.63
N VAL A 393 -32.22 -22.92 -27.49
CA VAL A 393 -32.78 -23.64 -26.34
C VAL A 393 -33.92 -22.81 -25.73
N LYS A 394 -35.06 -23.46 -25.49
CA LYS A 394 -36.36 -22.91 -25.07
C LYS A 394 -36.37 -22.44 -23.59
N PRO A 395 -37.32 -21.57 -23.21
CA PRO A 395 -37.42 -21.00 -21.85
C PRO A 395 -38.19 -21.91 -20.89
N THR A 396 -37.78 -21.97 -19.62
CA THR A 396 -38.58 -22.55 -18.54
C THR A 396 -39.06 -21.47 -17.56
N ASN A 397 -40.35 -21.56 -17.27
CA ASN A 397 -41.20 -20.63 -16.52
C ASN A 397 -40.68 -20.25 -15.11
N ARG A 398 -40.80 -18.95 -14.81
CA ARG A 398 -40.87 -18.42 -13.44
C ARG A 398 -42.29 -18.64 -12.88
N LYS A 399 -42.39 -19.08 -11.63
CA LYS A 399 -43.58 -18.88 -10.78
C LYS A 399 -43.27 -17.81 -9.72
N PRO A 400 -44.26 -16.98 -9.32
CA PRO A 400 -44.06 -15.84 -8.44
C PRO A 400 -44.04 -16.24 -6.95
N LEU A 401 -43.19 -15.57 -6.15
CA LEU A 401 -43.37 -15.52 -4.69
C LEU A 401 -44.55 -14.59 -4.36
N LYS A 402 -45.47 -15.10 -3.53
CA LYS A 402 -46.46 -14.28 -2.82
C LYS A 402 -45.81 -13.72 -1.54
N LEU A 403 -46.29 -12.51 -1.22
CA LEU A 403 -46.09 -11.63 -0.05
C LEU A 403 -45.48 -12.25 1.20
#